data_AF-A0A2N2STL0-F1
#
_entry.id   AF-A0A2N2STL0-F1
#
_cell.length_a   1.000
_cell.length_b   1.000
_cell.length_c   1.000
_cell.angle_alpha   90.00
_cell.angle_beta   90.00
_cell.angle_gamma   90.00
#
_symmetry.space_group_name_H-M   'P 1'
#
loop_
_entity.id
_entity.type
_entity.pdbx_description
1 polymer ?
#
loop_
_entity_poly.entity_id
_entity_poly.type
_entity_poly.pdbx_seq_one_letter_code
_entity_poly.pdbx_strand_id
1 'polypeptide(L)'
;MKRPRLKRRGGIGRLAEQLVWLSSGLAESGCRVEDHYWEQRLGATIDTVLGNEDEDTLNAALDQLFSNDGPGYDELADHIESRVESAAGVSGDHDILLIAAPVLVWSRFRIPATSLSAATLANLRVHLQAHVLASGTRLALSDFLFSPDQLPQGYCATAGFAALTGRAALDGLDLHIETEGMPETSQFLSDTRYLLAAVAVPKGEALFRWQEPDGSRDQALAQWRNQGGACLAPLLPGCTLEFILPEAYFSACRAADKGSRPY
;
A
#
# COMPACT_ATOMS: atom_id res chain seq x y z
N MET A 1 33.77 -20.55 41.61
CA MET A 1 32.46 -21.01 41.09
C MET A 1 32.14 -20.27 39.80
N LYS A 2 32.18 -20.95 38.64
CA LYS A 2 31.71 -20.36 37.37
C LYS A 2 30.19 -20.22 37.45
N ARG A 3 29.67 -18.99 37.37
CA ARG A 3 28.22 -18.72 37.25
C ARG A 3 27.70 -19.49 36.04
N PRO A 4 26.65 -20.32 36.18
CA PRO A 4 26.06 -20.98 35.02
C PRO A 4 25.42 -19.88 34.16
N ARG A 5 25.85 -19.79 32.90
CA ARG A 5 25.16 -18.96 31.91
C ARG A 5 23.79 -19.59 31.70
N LEU A 6 22.74 -18.88 32.10
CA LEU A 6 21.38 -19.21 31.74
C LEU A 6 21.35 -19.31 30.20
N LYS A 7 20.97 -20.46 29.64
CA LYS A 7 20.66 -20.56 28.21
C LYS A 7 19.61 -19.48 27.93
N ARG A 8 19.93 -18.49 27.08
CA ARG A 8 18.93 -17.56 26.52
C ARG A 8 17.87 -18.47 25.89
N ARG A 9 16.68 -18.57 26.50
CA ARG A 9 15.51 -19.14 25.81
C ARG A 9 15.44 -18.40 24.48
N GLY A 10 15.29 -19.13 23.36
CA GLY A 10 15.41 -18.61 21.99
C GLY A 10 14.75 -17.25 21.87
N GLY A 11 15.57 -16.20 21.97
CA GLY A 11 15.12 -14.82 21.98
C GLY A 11 15.03 -14.36 20.54
N ILE A 12 14.08 -13.47 20.27
CA ILE A 12 13.98 -12.79 18.98
C ILE A 12 15.29 -12.04 18.68
N GLY A 13 15.55 -11.79 17.39
CA GLY A 13 16.75 -11.09 16.94
C GLY A 13 16.87 -9.70 17.55
N ARG A 14 18.09 -9.13 17.60
CA ARG A 14 18.32 -7.80 18.18
C ARG A 14 17.48 -6.70 17.51
N LEU A 15 17.31 -6.77 16.19
CA LEU A 15 16.48 -5.81 15.45
C LEU A 15 15.00 -5.95 15.83
N ALA A 16 14.49 -7.17 15.97
CA ALA A 16 13.14 -7.41 16.47
C ALA A 16 12.98 -6.90 17.91
N GLU A 17 13.94 -7.15 18.82
CA GLU A 17 13.91 -6.59 20.19
C GLU A 17 13.85 -5.06 20.18
N GLN A 18 14.56 -4.43 19.23
CA GLN A 18 14.56 -2.98 19.06
C GLN A 18 13.23 -2.45 18.51
N LEU A 19 12.62 -3.12 17.53
CA LEU A 19 11.30 -2.76 17.00
C LEU A 19 10.25 -2.81 18.11
N VAL A 20 10.23 -3.88 18.91
CA VAL A 20 9.33 -4.04 20.07
C VAL A 20 9.52 -2.88 21.04
N TRP A 21 10.77 -2.55 21.41
CA TRP A 21 11.02 -1.44 22.34
C TRP A 21 10.57 -0.08 21.79
N LEU A 22 10.81 0.18 20.50
CA LEU A 22 10.43 1.45 19.86
C LEU A 22 8.91 1.61 19.76
N SER A 23 8.18 0.55 19.39
CA SER A 23 6.73 0.63 19.25
C SER A 23 6.02 0.70 20.61
N SER A 24 6.47 -0.05 21.63
CA SER A 24 5.96 0.11 23.00
C SER A 24 6.23 1.53 23.53
N GLY A 25 7.41 2.10 23.25
CA GLY A 25 7.74 3.46 23.65
C GLY A 25 6.88 4.52 22.95
N LEU A 26 6.55 4.32 21.67
CA LEU A 26 5.61 5.17 20.94
C LEU A 26 4.19 5.07 21.50
N ALA A 27 3.71 3.87 21.80
CA ALA A 27 2.38 3.65 22.37
C ALA A 27 2.20 4.32 23.76
N GLU A 28 3.29 4.48 24.52
CA GLU A 28 3.31 5.17 25.81
C GLU A 28 3.58 6.68 25.71
N SER A 29 3.77 7.21 24.50
CA SER A 29 4.12 8.61 24.27
C SER A 29 3.06 9.57 24.82
N GLY A 30 3.52 10.62 25.51
CA GLY A 30 2.66 11.60 26.15
C GLY A 30 2.35 12.84 25.29
N CYS A 31 3.07 13.05 24.18
CA CYS A 31 2.90 14.25 23.36
C CYS A 31 3.48 14.10 21.94
N ARG A 32 3.03 14.99 21.03
CA ARG A 32 3.47 15.00 19.61
C ARG A 32 4.98 15.14 19.39
N VAL A 33 5.69 15.77 20.33
CA VAL A 33 7.15 15.90 20.23
C VAL A 33 7.83 14.56 20.52
N GLU A 34 7.27 13.78 21.44
CA GLU A 34 7.72 12.42 21.73
C GLU A 34 7.30 11.46 20.61
N ASP A 35 6.07 11.58 20.08
CA ASP A 35 5.61 10.80 18.92
C ASP A 35 6.64 10.90 17.79
N HIS A 36 6.96 12.13 17.38
CA HIS A 36 7.93 12.38 16.33
C HIS A 36 9.32 11.77 16.61
N TYR A 37 9.77 11.78 17.87
CA TYR A 37 11.05 11.19 18.27
C TYR A 37 11.06 9.67 18.09
N TRP A 38 9.97 8.99 18.46
CA TRP A 38 9.82 7.55 18.36
C TRP A 38 9.57 7.12 16.92
N GLU A 39 8.63 7.78 16.22
CA GLU A 39 8.27 7.53 14.83
C GLU A 39 9.50 7.59 13.91
N GLN A 40 10.37 8.60 14.07
CA GLN A 40 11.59 8.72 13.27
C GLN A 40 12.53 7.52 13.45
N ARG A 41 12.69 7.02 14.68
CA ARG A 41 13.58 5.89 14.99
C ARG A 41 12.97 4.57 14.58
N LEU A 42 11.66 4.41 14.79
CA LEU A 42 10.89 3.25 14.38
C LEU A 42 10.93 3.12 12.86
N GLY A 43 10.59 4.19 12.14
CA GLY A 43 10.66 4.26 10.69
C GLY A 43 12.05 3.89 10.15
N ALA A 44 13.13 4.48 10.68
CA ALA A 44 14.49 4.15 10.25
C ALA A 44 14.89 2.69 10.53
N THR A 45 14.39 2.11 11.63
CA THR A 45 14.65 0.69 11.96
C THR A 45 13.88 -0.22 10.99
N ILE A 46 12.62 0.09 10.69
CA ILE A 46 11.81 -0.64 9.70
C ILE A 46 12.46 -0.55 8.31
N ASP A 47 12.91 0.63 7.88
CA ASP A 47 13.58 0.81 6.59
C ASP A 47 14.84 -0.06 6.48
N THR A 48 15.59 -0.19 7.58
CA THR A 48 16.78 -1.05 7.65
C THR A 48 16.39 -2.52 7.45
N VAL A 49 15.30 -2.97 8.07
CA VAL A 49 14.81 -4.35 7.95
C VAL A 49 14.28 -4.64 6.54
N LEU A 50 13.48 -3.73 5.98
CA LEU A 50 12.98 -3.82 4.61
C LEU A 50 14.12 -3.84 3.58
N GLY A 51 15.13 -2.98 3.76
CA GLY A 51 16.31 -2.94 2.89
C GLY A 51 17.20 -4.18 2.96
N ASN A 52 17.10 -4.96 4.05
CA ASN A 52 17.77 -6.26 4.18
C ASN A 52 16.91 -7.43 3.67
N GLU A 53 15.68 -7.16 3.20
CA GLU A 53 14.68 -8.17 2.81
C GLU A 53 14.39 -9.17 3.95
N ASP A 54 14.50 -8.73 5.22
CA ASP A 54 14.38 -9.57 6.41
C ASP A 54 12.97 -9.50 7.02
N GLU A 55 11.99 -10.02 6.28
CA GLU A 55 10.58 -10.00 6.69
C GLU A 55 10.32 -10.77 8.00
N ASP A 56 11.08 -11.83 8.24
CA ASP A 56 10.99 -12.65 9.46
C ASP A 56 11.23 -11.81 10.73
N THR A 57 12.12 -10.80 10.66
CA THR A 57 12.36 -9.88 11.77
C THR A 57 11.13 -9.01 12.09
N LEU A 58 10.39 -8.55 11.07
CA LEU A 58 9.15 -7.78 11.28
C LEU A 58 8.07 -8.66 11.91
N ASN A 59 7.87 -9.85 11.35
CA ASN A 59 6.87 -10.81 11.83
C ASN A 59 7.19 -11.26 13.27
N ALA A 60 8.45 -11.53 13.60
CA ALA A 60 8.85 -11.89 14.96
C ALA A 60 8.58 -10.78 15.99
N ALA A 61 8.75 -9.51 15.61
CA ALA A 61 8.43 -8.39 16.49
C ALA A 61 6.92 -8.25 16.69
N LEU A 62 6.14 -8.35 15.61
CA LEU A 62 4.66 -8.34 15.65
C LEU A 62 4.12 -9.49 16.52
N ASP A 63 4.59 -10.72 16.34
CA ASP A 63 4.15 -11.89 17.13
C ASP A 63 4.40 -11.70 18.64
N GLN A 64 5.55 -11.12 18.99
CA GLN A 64 5.88 -10.83 20.38
C GLN A 64 4.97 -9.75 20.97
N LEU A 65 4.70 -8.66 20.23
CA LEU A 65 3.81 -7.59 20.68
C LEU A 65 2.37 -8.08 20.77
N PHE A 66 1.88 -8.81 19.78
CA PHE A 66 0.53 -9.39 19.78
C PHE A 66 0.25 -10.19 21.05
N SER A 67 1.27 -10.88 21.56
CA SER A 67 1.16 -11.71 22.77
C SER A 67 1.21 -10.92 24.08
N ASN A 68 1.81 -9.72 24.11
CA ASN A 68 2.22 -9.06 25.36
C ASN A 68 1.84 -7.58 25.48
N ASP A 69 1.66 -6.88 24.36
CA ASP A 69 1.48 -5.43 24.27
C ASP A 69 0.66 -5.08 23.00
N GLY A 70 -0.66 -5.03 23.15
CA GLY A 70 -1.60 -4.70 22.06
C GLY A 70 -1.39 -3.29 21.49
N PRO A 71 -1.30 -2.22 22.30
CA PRO A 71 -0.99 -0.88 21.80
C PRO A 71 0.33 -0.83 21.02
N GLY A 72 1.40 -1.44 21.54
CA GLY A 72 2.67 -1.51 20.81
C GLY A 72 2.60 -2.32 19.51
N TYR A 73 1.72 -3.33 19.44
CA TYR A 73 1.43 -4.06 18.20
C TYR A 73 0.78 -3.15 17.16
N ASP A 74 -0.24 -2.40 17.54
CA ASP A 74 -0.97 -1.50 16.64
C ASP A 74 -0.01 -0.43 16.07
N GLU A 75 0.81 0.19 16.92
CA GLU A 75 1.85 1.13 16.48
C GLU A 75 2.84 0.50 15.49
N LEU A 76 3.35 -0.71 15.80
CA LEU A 76 4.28 -1.37 14.88
C LEU A 76 3.62 -1.71 13.55
N ALA A 77 2.40 -2.24 13.56
CA ALA A 77 1.68 -2.63 12.36
C ALA A 77 1.40 -1.42 11.45
N ASP A 78 0.86 -0.33 12.02
CA ASP A 78 0.57 0.90 11.28
C ASP A 78 1.85 1.53 10.69
N HIS A 79 2.95 1.53 11.45
CA HIS A 79 4.23 2.02 10.95
C HIS A 79 4.81 1.13 9.86
N ILE A 80 4.75 -0.21 9.98
CA ILE A 80 5.21 -1.11 8.91
C ILE A 80 4.44 -0.83 7.63
N GLU A 81 3.12 -0.79 7.69
CA GLU A 81 2.28 -0.49 6.53
C GLU A 81 2.67 0.85 5.90
N SER A 82 2.79 1.90 6.71
CA SER A 82 3.20 3.23 6.26
C SER A 82 4.56 3.23 5.57
N ARG A 83 5.57 2.54 6.14
CA ARG A 83 6.93 2.47 5.54
C ARG A 83 6.93 1.66 4.25
N VAL A 84 6.16 0.59 4.19
CA VAL A 84 6.05 -0.30 3.03
C VAL A 84 5.43 0.43 1.84
N GLU A 85 4.36 1.19 2.03
CA GLU A 85 3.70 1.90 0.93
C GLU A 85 4.35 3.25 0.59
N SER A 86 5.19 3.84 1.45
CA SER A 86 5.79 5.16 1.23
C SER A 86 7.12 5.16 0.45
N ALA A 87 7.59 4.01 -0.04
CA ALA A 87 8.78 3.87 -0.90
C ALA A 87 9.99 4.71 -0.43
N ALA A 88 10.18 4.78 0.88
CA ALA A 88 11.06 5.77 1.46
C ALA A 88 12.53 5.52 1.09
N GLY A 89 13.27 6.60 0.85
CA GLY A 89 14.65 6.54 0.39
C GLY A 89 14.82 6.51 -1.13
N VAL A 90 13.73 6.34 -1.91
CA VAL A 90 13.78 6.47 -3.38
C VAL A 90 14.11 7.90 -3.82
N SER A 91 13.60 8.90 -3.08
CA SER A 91 13.83 10.33 -3.31
C SER A 91 14.05 11.09 -2.00
N GLY A 92 15.01 12.02 -2.01
CA GLY A 92 15.23 12.96 -0.90
C GLY A 92 14.28 14.14 -0.91
N ASP A 93 13.70 14.46 -2.08
CA ASP A 93 12.96 15.71 -2.32
C ASP A 93 11.46 15.50 -2.52
N HIS A 94 11.03 14.25 -2.67
CA HIS A 94 9.62 13.91 -2.92
C HIS A 94 9.10 12.92 -1.88
N ASP A 95 7.85 13.11 -1.48
CA ASP A 95 7.06 12.09 -0.80
C ASP A 95 6.42 11.19 -1.86
N ILE A 96 6.53 9.89 -1.67
CA ILE A 96 6.04 8.87 -2.60
C ILE A 96 5.03 7.99 -1.87
N LEU A 97 3.98 7.57 -2.57
CA LEU A 97 2.99 6.67 -2.01
C LEU A 97 2.52 5.67 -3.07
N LEU A 98 2.56 4.39 -2.73
CA LEU A 98 1.86 3.33 -3.44
C LEU A 98 0.36 3.46 -3.13
N ILE A 99 -0.43 3.56 -4.19
CA ILE A 99 -1.89 3.63 -4.12
C ILE A 99 -2.50 2.43 -4.84
N ALA A 100 -3.72 2.09 -4.45
CA ALA A 100 -4.54 1.14 -5.17
C ALA A 100 -5.90 1.76 -5.52
N ALA A 101 -6.43 1.40 -6.68
CA ALA A 101 -7.78 1.70 -7.11
C ALA A 101 -8.58 0.38 -7.24
N PRO A 102 -9.29 -0.04 -6.17
CA PRO A 102 -10.03 -1.29 -6.18
C PRO A 102 -11.33 -1.21 -6.99
N VAL A 103 -11.66 -2.31 -7.65
CA VAL A 103 -12.91 -2.56 -8.36
C VAL A 103 -13.50 -3.83 -7.79
N LEU A 104 -14.66 -3.73 -7.14
CA LEU A 104 -15.44 -4.90 -6.76
C LEU A 104 -16.14 -5.42 -8.01
N VAL A 105 -16.03 -6.73 -8.24
CA VAL A 105 -16.48 -7.36 -9.47
C VAL A 105 -17.36 -8.55 -9.16
N TRP A 106 -18.57 -8.57 -9.73
CA TRP A 106 -19.47 -9.72 -9.68
C TRP A 106 -19.69 -10.26 -11.08
N SER A 107 -19.55 -11.57 -11.27
CA SER A 107 -19.72 -12.21 -12.58
C SER A 107 -20.22 -13.65 -12.46
N ARG A 108 -20.95 -14.10 -13.47
CA ARG A 108 -21.27 -15.53 -13.67
C ARG A 108 -20.18 -16.26 -14.46
N PHE A 109 -19.22 -15.52 -15.01
CA PHE A 109 -18.09 -16.02 -15.77
C PHE A 109 -16.79 -15.79 -14.99
N ARG A 110 -15.66 -16.24 -15.55
CA ARG A 110 -14.34 -15.93 -15.01
C ARG A 110 -14.11 -14.40 -15.05
N ILE A 111 -13.69 -13.83 -13.92
CA ILE A 111 -13.30 -12.43 -13.83
C ILE A 111 -11.83 -12.35 -14.25
N PRO A 112 -11.48 -11.68 -15.38
CA PRO A 112 -10.11 -11.66 -15.86
C PRO A 112 -9.22 -10.77 -14.99
N ALA A 113 -7.95 -11.15 -14.85
CA ALA A 113 -6.83 -10.24 -14.62
C ALA A 113 -6.16 -10.00 -15.98
N THR A 114 -5.84 -8.77 -16.32
CA THR A 114 -5.50 -8.42 -17.70
C THR A 114 -4.56 -7.23 -17.81
N SER A 115 -3.70 -7.26 -18.82
CA SER A 115 -2.85 -6.12 -19.17
C SER A 115 -3.67 -4.96 -19.75
N LEU A 116 -3.22 -3.76 -19.46
CA LEU A 116 -3.83 -2.51 -19.86
C LEU A 116 -3.11 -1.94 -21.08
N SER A 117 -3.86 -1.50 -22.08
CA SER A 117 -3.26 -0.82 -23.23
C SER A 117 -2.76 0.57 -22.85
N ALA A 118 -1.77 1.09 -23.58
CA ALA A 118 -1.30 2.47 -23.39
C ALA A 118 -2.42 3.52 -23.50
N ALA A 119 -3.42 3.30 -24.37
CA ALA A 119 -4.58 4.18 -24.48
C ALA A 119 -5.45 4.15 -23.23
N THR A 120 -5.63 2.96 -22.62
CA THR A 120 -6.35 2.80 -21.35
C THR A 120 -5.62 3.52 -20.22
N LEU A 121 -4.30 3.34 -20.12
CA LEU A 121 -3.48 4.02 -19.12
C LEU A 121 -3.53 5.55 -19.23
N ALA A 122 -3.46 6.07 -20.46
CA ALA A 122 -3.57 7.51 -20.70
C ALA A 122 -4.91 8.08 -20.21
N ASN A 123 -6.02 7.37 -20.48
CA ASN A 123 -7.34 7.81 -20.00
C ASN A 123 -7.48 7.69 -18.48
N LEU A 124 -6.98 6.61 -17.87
CA LEU A 124 -6.97 6.43 -16.41
C LEU A 124 -6.18 7.54 -15.73
N ARG A 125 -5.00 7.89 -16.26
CA ARG A 125 -4.17 8.99 -15.78
C ARG A 125 -4.93 10.31 -15.76
N VAL A 126 -5.62 10.64 -16.86
CA VAL A 126 -6.43 11.87 -16.94
C VAL A 126 -7.46 11.92 -15.82
N HIS A 127 -8.20 10.83 -15.58
CA HIS A 127 -9.25 10.83 -14.56
C HIS A 127 -8.71 10.77 -13.12
N LEU A 128 -7.59 10.09 -12.88
CA LEU A 128 -6.93 10.12 -11.58
C LEU A 128 -6.40 11.53 -11.27
N GLN A 129 -5.71 12.16 -12.20
CA GLN A 129 -5.18 13.52 -12.01
C GLN A 129 -6.26 14.59 -11.93
N ALA A 130 -7.40 14.42 -12.61
CA ALA A 130 -8.49 15.39 -12.56
C ALA A 130 -9.33 15.31 -11.27
N HIS A 131 -9.48 14.11 -10.70
CA HIS A 131 -10.52 13.87 -9.69
C HIS A 131 -10.02 13.32 -8.37
N VAL A 132 -8.88 12.64 -8.35
CA VAL A 132 -8.41 11.87 -7.17
C VAL A 132 -7.10 12.42 -6.62
N LEU A 133 -6.16 12.78 -7.49
CA LEU A 133 -4.84 13.26 -7.12
C LEU A 133 -4.84 14.78 -6.98
N ALA A 134 -3.95 15.29 -6.12
CA ALA A 134 -3.71 16.71 -6.01
C ALA A 134 -3.05 17.28 -7.28
N SER A 135 -3.10 18.60 -7.43
CA SER A 135 -2.47 19.30 -8.55
C SER A 135 -0.96 19.13 -8.51
N GLY A 136 -0.36 18.81 -9.66
CA GLY A 136 1.10 18.65 -9.78
C GLY A 136 1.63 17.28 -9.33
N THR A 137 0.77 16.37 -8.87
CA THR A 137 1.15 15.01 -8.52
C THR A 137 1.66 14.23 -9.73
N ARG A 138 2.90 13.72 -9.62
CA ARG A 138 3.44 12.77 -10.58
C ARG A 138 2.82 11.40 -10.34
N LEU A 139 2.60 10.64 -11.41
CA LEU A 139 1.90 9.36 -11.37
C LEU A 139 2.60 8.36 -12.26
N ALA A 140 2.79 7.13 -11.77
CA ALA A 140 3.05 5.95 -12.59
C ALA A 140 1.93 4.95 -12.36
N LEU A 141 1.37 4.43 -13.45
CA LEU A 141 0.39 3.35 -13.42
C LEU A 141 1.09 2.05 -13.79
N SER A 142 0.70 0.97 -13.13
CA SER A 142 1.04 -0.38 -13.57
C SER A 142 0.14 -0.77 -14.74
N ASP A 143 0.70 -1.34 -15.80
CA ASP A 143 -0.04 -1.74 -17.00
C ASP A 143 -0.80 -3.06 -16.86
N PHE A 144 -1.29 -3.36 -15.66
CA PHE A 144 -1.98 -4.59 -15.34
C PHE A 144 -3.06 -4.38 -14.28
N LEU A 145 -4.17 -5.11 -14.43
CA LEU A 145 -5.27 -5.15 -13.49
C LEU A 145 -5.20 -6.46 -12.68
N PHE A 146 -4.73 -6.35 -11.44
CA PHE A 146 -4.38 -7.46 -10.56
C PHE A 146 -5.60 -8.11 -9.91
N SER A 147 -5.58 -9.44 -9.74
CA SER A 147 -6.39 -10.13 -8.73
C SER A 147 -5.71 -10.06 -7.34
N PRO A 148 -6.40 -10.42 -6.25
CA PRO A 148 -5.78 -10.46 -4.92
C PRO A 148 -4.56 -11.40 -4.86
N ASP A 149 -4.65 -12.55 -5.54
CA ASP A 149 -3.57 -13.55 -5.59
C ASP A 149 -2.30 -13.06 -6.29
N GLN A 150 -2.42 -11.98 -7.09
CA GLN A 150 -1.35 -11.42 -7.92
C GLN A 150 -0.75 -10.13 -7.31
N LEU A 151 -1.29 -9.65 -6.19
CA LEU A 151 -0.70 -8.51 -5.48
C LEU A 151 0.67 -8.89 -4.90
N PRO A 152 1.57 -7.90 -4.67
CA PRO A 152 2.81 -8.14 -3.95
C PRO A 152 2.54 -8.81 -2.59
N GLN A 153 3.20 -9.93 -2.32
CA GLN A 153 2.98 -10.72 -1.11
C GLN A 153 4.00 -10.37 -0.02
N GLY A 154 3.50 -10.01 1.16
CA GLY A 154 4.36 -9.64 2.30
C GLY A 154 4.84 -8.19 2.23
N TYR A 155 5.54 -7.78 3.30
CA TYR A 155 6.02 -6.41 3.46
C TYR A 155 7.18 -6.09 2.52
N CYS A 156 8.14 -7.00 2.36
CA CYS A 156 9.33 -6.72 1.54
C CYS A 156 8.99 -6.63 0.05
N ALA A 157 8.15 -7.55 -0.46
CA ALA A 157 7.74 -7.50 -1.86
C ALA A 157 6.91 -6.25 -2.16
N THR A 158 6.01 -5.86 -1.24
CA THR A 158 5.21 -4.64 -1.39
C THR A 158 6.09 -3.38 -1.36
N ALA A 159 7.08 -3.32 -0.47
CA ALA A 159 8.02 -2.20 -0.39
C ALA A 159 8.90 -2.09 -1.65
N GLY A 160 9.37 -3.23 -2.17
CA GLY A 160 10.09 -3.30 -3.44
C GLY A 160 9.24 -2.81 -4.62
N PHE A 161 7.97 -3.23 -4.67
CA PHE A 161 7.02 -2.79 -5.69
C PHE A 161 6.72 -1.29 -5.59
N ALA A 162 6.52 -0.76 -4.38
CA ALA A 162 6.35 0.66 -4.12
C ALA A 162 7.57 1.46 -4.59
N ALA A 163 8.79 0.97 -4.31
CA ALA A 163 10.02 1.62 -4.73
C ALA A 163 10.20 1.66 -6.26
N LEU A 164 9.92 0.53 -6.92
CA LEU A 164 9.99 0.40 -8.38
C LEU A 164 8.99 1.34 -9.07
N THR A 165 7.73 1.28 -8.67
CA THR A 165 6.65 2.10 -9.23
C THR A 165 6.86 3.58 -8.89
N GLY A 166 7.38 3.88 -7.69
CA GLY A 166 7.74 5.23 -7.26
C GLY A 166 8.83 5.86 -8.12
N ARG A 167 9.87 5.09 -8.49
CA ARG A 167 10.90 5.56 -9.45
C ARG A 167 10.28 5.88 -10.80
N ALA A 168 9.41 5.00 -11.32
CA ALA A 168 8.69 5.25 -12.57
C ALA A 168 7.87 6.55 -12.50
N ALA A 169 7.22 6.84 -11.35
CA ALA A 169 6.43 8.05 -11.18
C ALA A 169 7.32 9.32 -11.23
N LEU A 170 8.51 9.27 -10.63
CA LEU A 170 9.48 10.37 -10.68
C LEU A 170 9.96 10.62 -12.12
N ASP A 171 10.15 9.55 -12.89
CA ASP A 171 10.63 9.60 -14.27
C ASP A 171 9.51 9.89 -15.29
N GLY A 172 8.25 9.94 -14.84
CA GLY A 172 7.08 10.19 -15.70
C GLY A 172 6.74 9.02 -16.61
N LEU A 173 7.06 7.79 -16.19
CA LEU A 173 6.85 6.55 -16.92
C LEU A 173 5.77 5.70 -16.26
N ASP A 174 5.13 4.84 -17.05
CA ASP A 174 4.28 3.76 -16.55
C ASP A 174 5.13 2.49 -16.32
N LEU A 175 4.67 1.64 -15.40
CA LEU A 175 5.36 0.41 -15.05
C LEU A 175 4.79 -0.76 -15.86
N HIS A 176 5.63 -1.42 -16.63
CA HIS A 176 5.29 -2.69 -17.26
C HIS A 176 5.33 -3.83 -16.25
N ILE A 177 4.30 -4.66 -16.23
CA ILE A 177 4.18 -5.81 -15.34
C ILE A 177 4.42 -7.09 -16.13
N GLU A 178 5.46 -7.81 -15.73
CA GLU A 178 5.73 -9.15 -16.27
C GLU A 178 4.68 -10.13 -15.75
N THR A 179 3.86 -10.66 -16.66
CA THR A 179 2.77 -11.58 -16.33
C THR A 179 3.17 -13.06 -16.36
N GLU A 180 4.38 -13.37 -16.84
CA GLU A 180 4.87 -14.74 -16.92
C GLU A 180 5.05 -15.34 -15.51
N GLY A 181 4.47 -16.51 -15.28
CA GLY A 181 4.54 -17.17 -13.97
C GLY A 181 3.62 -16.59 -12.89
N MET A 182 2.76 -15.61 -13.21
CA MET A 182 1.76 -15.12 -12.27
C MET A 182 0.78 -16.23 -11.85
N PRO A 183 0.33 -16.24 -10.59
CA PRO A 183 -0.70 -17.17 -10.13
C PRO A 183 -1.96 -17.10 -11.00
N GLU A 184 -2.54 -18.27 -11.28
CA GLU A 184 -3.85 -18.33 -11.92
C GLU A 184 -4.92 -17.80 -10.97
N THR A 185 -5.80 -16.94 -11.50
CA THR A 185 -6.91 -16.39 -10.72
C THR A 185 -7.96 -17.47 -10.46
N SER A 186 -8.31 -17.69 -9.19
CA SER A 186 -9.42 -18.57 -8.82
C SER A 186 -10.76 -18.08 -9.40
N GLN A 187 -11.66 -19.01 -9.71
CA GLN A 187 -12.98 -18.66 -10.25
C GLN A 187 -13.97 -18.37 -9.11
N PHE A 188 -14.26 -17.09 -8.89
CA PHE A 188 -15.26 -16.64 -7.93
C PHE A 188 -16.46 -15.97 -8.62
N LEU A 189 -17.61 -16.00 -7.96
CA LEU A 189 -18.80 -15.22 -8.36
C LEU A 189 -18.65 -13.73 -8.04
N SER A 190 -17.82 -13.42 -7.05
CA SER A 190 -17.47 -12.08 -6.58
C SER A 190 -16.00 -12.05 -6.22
N ASP A 191 -15.27 -11.07 -6.74
CA ASP A 191 -13.83 -10.89 -6.49
C ASP A 191 -13.47 -9.40 -6.61
N THR A 192 -12.24 -9.03 -6.29
CA THR A 192 -11.73 -7.66 -6.42
C THR A 192 -10.65 -7.59 -7.47
N ARG A 193 -10.63 -6.52 -8.26
CA ARG A 193 -9.53 -6.18 -9.16
C ARG A 193 -8.86 -4.90 -8.69
N TYR A 194 -7.54 -4.85 -8.78
CA TYR A 194 -6.76 -3.71 -8.32
C TYR A 194 -5.97 -3.12 -9.49
N LEU A 195 -6.13 -1.82 -9.71
CA LEU A 195 -5.13 -1.04 -10.44
C LEU A 195 -4.15 -0.48 -9.40
N LEU A 196 -2.88 -0.85 -9.52
CA LEU A 196 -1.81 -0.32 -8.67
C LEU A 196 -1.10 0.83 -9.37
N ALA A 197 -0.69 1.82 -8.58
CA ALA A 197 0.02 2.99 -9.07
C ALA A 197 0.89 3.59 -7.96
N ALA A 198 1.89 4.37 -8.31
CA ALA A 198 2.60 5.21 -7.35
C ALA A 198 2.43 6.67 -7.70
N VAL A 199 2.32 7.49 -6.67
CA VAL A 199 2.29 8.94 -6.77
C VAL A 199 3.52 9.55 -6.14
N ALA A 200 3.98 10.68 -6.67
CA ALA A 200 5.08 11.43 -6.10
C ALA A 200 4.81 12.93 -6.13
N VAL A 201 5.07 13.61 -5.01
CA VAL A 201 4.88 15.05 -4.82
C VAL A 201 6.10 15.64 -4.12
N PRO A 202 6.42 16.94 -4.30
CA PRO A 202 7.44 17.58 -3.46
C PRO A 202 7.12 17.38 -1.97
N LYS A 203 8.16 17.26 -1.14
CA LYS A 203 7.96 16.98 0.28
C LYS A 203 7.01 17.97 0.97
N GLY A 204 6.03 17.42 1.69
CA GLY A 204 5.03 18.19 2.43
C GLY A 204 3.87 18.74 1.60
N GLU A 205 3.82 18.46 0.30
CA GLU A 205 2.69 18.83 -0.56
C GLU A 205 1.55 17.80 -0.51
N ALA A 206 0.36 18.21 -0.94
CA ALA A 206 -0.80 17.34 -1.03
C ALA A 206 -0.59 16.21 -2.06
N LEU A 207 -0.95 14.97 -1.69
CA LEU A 207 -0.97 13.79 -2.56
C LEU A 207 -2.32 13.65 -3.29
N PHE A 208 -3.41 13.92 -2.56
CA PHE A 208 -4.77 13.66 -2.99
C PHE A 208 -5.61 14.94 -3.08
N ARG A 209 -6.61 14.91 -3.96
CA ARG A 209 -7.48 16.06 -4.25
C ARG A 209 -8.16 16.60 -2.99
N TRP A 210 -8.60 15.73 -2.07
CA TRP A 210 -9.27 16.14 -0.82
C TRP A 210 -8.33 16.73 0.24
N GLN A 211 -7.03 16.80 -0.01
CA GLN A 211 -6.09 17.51 0.85
C GLN A 211 -5.93 18.97 0.42
N GLU A 212 -6.47 19.36 -0.74
CA GLU A 212 -6.51 20.74 -1.22
C GLU A 212 -7.76 21.46 -0.68
N PRO A 213 -7.74 22.80 -0.50
CA PRO A 213 -8.83 23.53 0.18
C PRO A 213 -10.23 23.39 -0.42
N ASP A 214 -10.33 23.11 -1.73
CA ASP A 214 -11.58 22.94 -2.47
C ASP A 214 -11.88 21.47 -2.82
N GLY A 215 -11.12 20.54 -2.25
CA GLY A 215 -11.26 19.10 -2.47
C GLY A 215 -12.30 18.44 -1.57
N SER A 216 -12.87 17.32 -2.05
CA SER A 216 -13.79 16.49 -1.27
C SER A 216 -13.63 15.02 -1.63
N ARG A 217 -13.57 14.15 -0.61
CA ARG A 217 -13.52 12.68 -0.81
C ARG A 217 -14.76 12.16 -1.53
N ASP A 218 -15.94 12.65 -1.15
CA ASP A 218 -17.21 12.21 -1.76
C ASP A 218 -17.29 12.62 -3.23
N GLN A 219 -16.84 13.83 -3.56
CA GLN A 219 -16.79 14.31 -4.93
C GLN A 219 -15.76 13.52 -5.75
N ALA A 220 -14.57 13.28 -5.20
CA ALA A 220 -13.54 12.47 -5.84
C ALA A 220 -14.06 11.07 -6.17
N LEU A 221 -14.72 10.41 -5.22
CA LEU A 221 -15.32 9.08 -5.40
C LEU A 221 -16.41 9.10 -6.48
N ALA A 222 -17.31 10.08 -6.44
CA ALA A 222 -18.39 10.20 -7.42
C ALA A 222 -17.84 10.39 -8.84
N GLN A 223 -16.83 11.25 -9.02
CA GLN A 223 -16.22 11.48 -10.32
C GLN A 223 -15.37 10.29 -10.79
N TRP A 224 -14.65 9.64 -9.87
CA TRP A 224 -13.91 8.42 -10.16
C TRP A 224 -14.84 7.32 -10.67
N ARG A 225 -15.97 7.07 -9.99
CA ARG A 225 -16.99 6.12 -10.43
C ARG A 225 -17.54 6.43 -11.81
N ASN A 226 -17.87 7.70 -12.07
CA ASN A 226 -18.52 8.12 -13.31
C ASN A 226 -17.58 8.13 -14.51
N GLN A 227 -16.33 8.58 -14.33
CA GLN A 227 -15.40 8.83 -15.44
C GLN A 227 -14.23 7.85 -15.46
N GLY A 228 -13.57 7.65 -14.33
CA GLY A 228 -12.47 6.68 -14.20
C GLY A 228 -12.96 5.24 -14.39
N GLY A 229 -14.06 4.88 -13.75
CA GLY A 229 -14.68 3.56 -13.87
C GLY A 229 -15.10 3.20 -15.29
N ALA A 230 -15.51 4.19 -16.09
CA ALA A 230 -15.85 4.01 -17.50
C ALA A 230 -14.64 3.53 -18.34
N CYS A 231 -13.40 3.79 -17.91
CA CYS A 231 -12.19 3.31 -18.58
C CYS A 231 -11.91 1.83 -18.31
N LEU A 232 -12.34 1.32 -17.14
CA LEU A 232 -12.10 -0.07 -16.72
C LEU A 232 -13.26 -0.99 -17.11
N ALA A 233 -14.48 -0.47 -17.20
CA ALA A 233 -15.67 -1.27 -17.50
C ALA A 233 -15.57 -2.12 -18.79
N PRO A 234 -15.01 -1.62 -19.91
CA PRO A 234 -14.85 -2.43 -21.12
C PRO A 234 -13.90 -3.63 -20.98
N LEU A 235 -13.02 -3.61 -19.97
CA LEU A 235 -12.04 -4.68 -19.72
C LEU A 235 -12.65 -5.88 -18.99
N LEU A 236 -13.83 -5.69 -18.38
CA LEU A 236 -14.51 -6.68 -17.55
C LEU A 236 -15.91 -6.99 -18.14
N PRO A 237 -15.98 -7.50 -19.39
CA PRO A 237 -17.26 -7.72 -20.06
C PRO A 237 -18.12 -8.73 -19.30
N GLY A 238 -19.42 -8.45 -19.22
CA GLY A 238 -20.37 -9.31 -18.52
C GLY A 238 -20.25 -9.30 -16.99
N CYS A 239 -19.45 -8.39 -16.42
CA CYS A 239 -19.34 -8.19 -14.99
C CYS A 239 -20.18 -6.98 -14.53
N THR A 240 -20.74 -7.08 -13.33
CA THR A 240 -21.23 -5.92 -12.58
C THR A 240 -20.07 -5.37 -11.76
N LEU A 241 -19.88 -4.04 -11.78
CA LEU A 241 -18.73 -3.37 -11.19
C LEU A 241 -19.17 -2.33 -10.15
N GLU A 242 -18.45 -2.28 -9.04
CA GLU A 242 -18.47 -1.15 -8.11
C GLU A 242 -17.04 -0.65 -7.88
N PHE A 243 -16.82 0.65 -8.04
CA PHE A 243 -15.50 1.26 -7.85
C PHE A 243 -15.37 1.82 -6.44
N ILE A 244 -14.25 1.54 -5.80
CA ILE A 244 -13.84 2.11 -4.52
C ILE A 244 -12.93 3.31 -4.78
N LEU A 245 -12.88 4.26 -3.85
CA LEU A 245 -12.01 5.43 -3.96
C LEU A 245 -10.55 4.97 -4.02
N PRO A 246 -9.73 5.45 -4.98
CA PRO A 246 -8.30 5.17 -4.96
C PRO A 246 -7.63 5.92 -3.82
N GLU A 247 -6.89 5.19 -2.99
CA GLU A 247 -6.22 5.71 -1.80
C GLU A 247 -4.90 4.94 -1.57
N ALA A 248 -4.20 5.25 -0.46
CA ALA A 248 -3.05 4.49 0.01
C ALA A 248 -3.31 2.98 -0.02
N TYR A 249 -2.33 2.20 -0.47
CA TYR A 249 -2.46 0.77 -0.78
C TYR A 249 -3.21 -0.03 0.29
N PHE A 250 -2.75 0.02 1.54
CA PHE A 250 -3.36 -0.78 2.61
C PHE A 250 -4.78 -0.29 2.97
N SER A 251 -5.00 1.02 2.94
CA SER A 251 -6.31 1.62 3.18
C SER A 251 -7.32 1.25 2.10
N ALA A 252 -6.91 1.28 0.83
CA ALA A 252 -7.72 0.89 -0.31
C ALA A 252 -8.05 -0.62 -0.28
N CYS A 253 -7.09 -1.47 0.10
CA CYS A 253 -7.34 -2.90 0.31
C CYS A 253 -8.36 -3.16 1.43
N ARG A 254 -8.22 -2.49 2.59
CA ARG A 254 -9.22 -2.56 3.67
C ARG A 254 -10.60 -2.08 3.24
N ALA A 255 -10.67 -0.99 2.48
CA ALA A 255 -11.94 -0.47 1.96
C ALA A 255 -12.62 -1.45 0.99
N ALA A 256 -11.83 -2.11 0.14
CA ALA A 256 -12.32 -3.14 -0.77
C ALA A 256 -12.83 -4.37 -0.02
N ASP A 257 -12.11 -4.86 0.99
CA ASP A 257 -12.56 -5.97 1.84
C ASP A 257 -13.86 -5.64 2.58
N LYS A 258 -13.99 -4.41 3.08
CA LYS A 258 -15.24 -3.96 3.71
C LYS A 258 -16.40 -3.92 2.72
N GLY A 259 -16.16 -3.48 1.48
CA GLY A 259 -17.19 -3.38 0.44
C GLY A 259 -17.59 -4.72 -0.18
N SER A 260 -16.72 -5.73 -0.16
CA SER A 260 -16.99 -7.05 -0.74
C SER A 260 -17.88 -7.94 0.14
N ARG A 261 -17.96 -7.65 1.46
CA ARG A 261 -18.76 -8.43 2.42
C ARG A 261 -20.26 -8.21 2.17
N PRO A 262 -21.06 -9.27 1.98
CA PRO A 262 -22.52 -9.15 1.88
C PRO A 262 -23.09 -8.63 3.21
N TYR A 263 -24.00 -7.65 3.13
CA TYR A 263 -24.76 -7.12 4.26
C TYR A 263 -25.74 -8.14 4.84
#